data_AF-A0A2N6F4X1-F1
#
_entry.id   AF-A0A2N6F4X1-F1
#
_cell.length_a   1.000
_cell.length_b   1.000
_cell.length_c   1.000
_cell.angle_alpha   90.00
_cell.angle_beta   90.00
_cell.angle_gamma   90.00
#
_symmetry.space_group_name_H-M   'P 1'
#
loop_
_entity.id
_entity.type
_entity.pdbx_description
1 polymer ?
#
loop_
_entity_poly.entity_id
_entity_poly.type
_entity_poly.pdbx_seq_one_letter_code
_entity_poly.pdbx_strand_id
1 'polypeptide(L)'
;MPNKPGEYEDIKPVMGLELKERLIAWRASMMDKHLPDVDKIPGLNGRPWDISKPLFQLCEMVKPEVKEDMCRVLLGLVEKKAESKRESIEGQIIAAIDCVAEFESVGQIIIPTGEILKEVNFDKSDRYKMSPQKLGKRLQSLGLNTEISGGYSRLYVSQDELNLLKEQYGLLECTESAADNDVNDDDLHEIEDTNMRVVESVESVGTIPTNKISGCGLQIEDNETNFWD
;
A
#
# COMPACT_ATOMS: atom_id res chain seq x y z
N MET A 1 27.13 6.19 -12.25
CA MET A 1 27.54 7.47 -11.63
C MET A 1 28.60 7.17 -10.58
N PRO A 2 29.79 7.79 -10.63
CA PRO A 2 30.72 7.68 -9.52
C PRO A 2 30.10 8.41 -8.32
N ASN A 3 29.78 7.67 -7.25
CA ASN A 3 29.38 8.26 -5.96
C ASN A 3 30.59 9.03 -5.41
N LYS A 4 30.73 10.29 -5.82
CA LYS A 4 31.62 11.23 -5.12
C LYS A 4 30.85 11.61 -3.85
N PRO A 5 31.30 11.20 -2.65
CA PRO A 5 30.65 11.67 -1.43
C PRO A 5 30.66 13.21 -1.47
N GLY A 6 29.51 13.81 -1.17
CA GLY A 6 29.44 15.27 -1.03
C GLY A 6 30.48 15.72 -0.02
N GLU A 7 31.03 16.92 -0.20
CA GLU A 7 31.79 17.56 0.86
C GLU A 7 30.79 17.93 1.97
N TYR A 8 30.80 17.13 3.04
CA TYR A 8 30.01 17.41 4.24
C TYR A 8 30.86 18.26 5.18
N GLU A 9 30.23 19.24 5.84
CA GLU A 9 30.88 19.97 6.92
C GLU A 9 31.24 19.02 8.07
N ASP A 10 32.42 19.20 8.65
CA ASP A 10 32.83 18.50 9.86
C ASP A 10 31.97 18.96 11.04
N ILE A 11 30.93 18.19 11.36
CA ILE A 11 29.99 18.48 12.44
C ILE A 11 30.72 18.37 13.78
N LYS A 12 31.01 19.52 14.40
CA LYS A 12 31.63 19.59 15.74
C LYS A 12 30.59 19.29 16.82
N PRO A 13 30.96 18.65 17.95
CA PRO A 13 30.03 18.33 19.04
C PRO A 13 29.25 19.54 19.58
N VAL A 14 29.86 20.73 19.54
CA VAL A 14 29.26 21.99 20.00
C VAL A 14 28.05 22.39 19.16
N MET A 15 28.02 22.03 17.87
CA MET A 15 26.92 22.36 16.96
C MET A 15 25.62 21.60 17.28
N GLY A 16 25.71 20.47 18.00
CA GLY A 16 24.56 19.66 18.40
C GLY A 16 23.98 19.98 19.78
N LEU A 17 24.59 20.90 20.53
CA LEU A 17 24.18 21.17 21.92
C LEU A 17 22.75 21.68 22.04
N GLU A 18 22.37 22.65 21.21
CA GLU A 18 21.01 23.22 21.23
C GLU A 18 19.95 22.15 20.92
N LEU A 19 20.21 21.32 19.90
CA LEU A 19 19.30 20.22 19.55
C LEU A 19 19.21 19.19 20.69
N LYS A 20 20.33 18.86 21.32
CA LYS A 20 20.37 17.94 22.46
C LYS A 20 19.57 18.49 23.64
N GLU A 21 19.72 19.76 23.98
CA GLU A 21 18.96 20.42 25.05
C GLU A 21 17.45 20.37 24.78
N ARG A 22 17.05 20.70 23.55
CA ARG A 22 15.64 20.63 23.13
C ARG A 22 15.08 19.22 23.19
N LEU A 23 15.84 18.21 22.76
CA LEU A 23 15.44 16.80 22.84
C LEU A 23 15.32 16.30 24.28
N ILE A 24 16.23 16.73 25.17
CA ILE A 24 16.17 16.39 26.60
C ILE A 24 14.93 17.02 27.26
N ALA A 25 14.69 18.32 27.00
CA ALA A 25 13.52 19.02 27.51
C ALA A 25 12.21 18.38 27.00
N TRP A 26 12.17 18.03 25.71
CA TRP A 26 11.03 17.33 25.14
C TRP A 26 10.82 15.96 25.79
N ARG A 27 11.88 15.16 25.94
CA ARG A 27 11.82 13.84 26.61
C ARG A 27 11.30 13.97 28.03
N ALA A 28 11.80 14.93 28.81
CA ALA A 28 11.32 15.19 30.17
C ALA A 28 9.82 15.55 30.18
N SER A 29 9.35 16.34 29.21
CA SER A 29 7.94 16.71 29.09
C SER A 29 7.00 15.56 28.66
N MET A 30 7.57 14.47 28.16
CA MET A 30 6.85 13.30 27.66
C MET A 30 7.04 12.03 28.51
N MET A 31 7.87 12.06 29.57
CA MET A 31 8.18 10.88 30.39
C MET A 31 6.95 10.21 31.00
N ASP A 32 5.94 11.00 31.38
CA ASP A 32 4.72 10.52 32.04
C ASP A 32 3.51 10.44 31.09
N LYS A 33 3.71 10.67 29.79
CA LYS A 33 2.63 10.64 28.80
C LYS A 33 2.65 9.33 28.02
N HIS A 34 1.48 8.74 27.84
CA HIS A 34 1.31 7.61 26.94
C HIS A 34 1.29 8.07 25.48
N LEU A 35 1.85 7.25 24.59
CA LEU A 35 1.68 7.44 23.16
C LEU A 35 0.21 7.23 22.79
N PRO A 36 -0.37 8.05 21.90
CA PRO A 36 -1.72 7.82 21.43
C PRO A 36 -1.79 6.48 20.72
N ASP A 37 -2.94 5.80 20.81
CA ASP A 37 -3.17 4.66 19.95
C ASP A 37 -3.61 5.14 18.58
N VAL A 38 -3.10 4.48 17.55
CA VAL A 38 -3.35 4.85 16.16
C VAL A 38 -3.95 3.65 15.46
N ASP A 39 -5.13 3.86 14.88
CA ASP A 39 -5.81 2.87 14.07
C ASP A 39 -4.99 2.48 12.85
N LYS A 40 -5.11 1.21 12.48
CA LYS A 40 -4.41 0.67 11.33
C LYS A 40 -4.91 1.35 10.05
N ILE A 41 -3.98 1.86 9.26
CA ILE A 41 -4.28 2.52 7.99
C ILE A 41 -4.48 1.46 6.90
N PRO A 42 -5.61 1.47 6.17
CA PRO A 42 -5.84 0.58 5.03
C PRO A 42 -4.71 0.69 3.99
N GLY A 43 -4.24 -0.43 3.47
CA GLY A 43 -3.12 -0.49 2.52
C GLY A 43 -1.72 -0.52 3.17
N LEU A 44 -1.59 -0.13 4.44
CA LEU A 44 -0.36 -0.34 5.22
C LEU A 44 -0.49 -1.61 6.07
N ASN A 45 0.09 -2.70 5.56
CA ASN A 45 0.02 -4.01 6.21
C ASN A 45 1.42 -4.54 6.56
N GLY A 46 1.48 -5.43 7.57
CA GLY A 46 2.70 -6.13 7.98
C GLY A 46 3.85 -5.19 8.34
N ARG A 47 5.05 -5.48 7.82
CA ARG A 47 6.27 -4.76 8.19
C ARG A 47 6.24 -3.24 7.94
N PRO A 48 5.72 -2.74 6.80
CA PRO A 48 5.48 -1.30 6.60
C PRO A 48 4.66 -0.64 7.72
N TRP A 49 3.61 -1.30 8.20
CA TRP A 49 2.80 -0.80 9.31
C TRP A 49 3.60 -0.79 10.62
N ASP A 50 4.29 -1.88 10.94
CA ASP A 50 5.06 -1.97 12.20
C ASP A 50 6.13 -0.88 12.31
N ILE A 51 6.75 -0.52 11.18
CA ILE A 51 7.75 0.54 11.12
C ILE A 51 7.09 1.93 11.19
N SER A 52 5.93 2.11 10.56
CA SER A 52 5.29 3.43 10.45
C SER A 52 4.39 3.79 11.63
N LYS A 53 3.84 2.82 12.37
CA LYS A 53 3.01 3.06 13.57
C LYS A 53 3.63 4.08 14.53
N PRO A 54 4.89 3.94 15.00
CA PRO A 54 5.48 4.94 15.91
C PRO A 54 5.63 6.33 15.28
N LEU A 55 5.79 6.42 13.95
CA LEU A 55 5.82 7.72 13.25
C LEU A 55 4.44 8.38 13.27
N PHE A 56 3.37 7.62 13.08
CA PHE A 56 2.01 8.13 13.21
C PHE A 56 1.69 8.57 14.64
N GLN A 57 2.11 7.79 15.64
CA GLN A 57 1.94 8.17 17.05
C GLN A 57 2.65 9.48 17.37
N LEU A 58 3.89 9.65 16.88
CA LEU A 58 4.64 10.90 17.05
C LEU A 58 3.99 12.06 16.29
N CYS A 59 3.47 11.80 15.08
CA CYS A 59 2.79 12.80 14.27
C CYS A 59 1.54 13.33 14.98
N GLU A 60 0.73 12.47 15.59
CA GLU A 60 -0.43 12.91 16.37
C GLU A 60 -0.06 13.77 17.58
N MET A 61 1.08 13.49 18.23
CA MET A 61 1.52 14.27 19.38
C MET A 61 2.15 15.62 19.03
N VAL A 62 2.89 15.69 17.92
CA VAL A 62 3.73 16.85 17.59
C VAL A 62 3.06 17.75 16.56
N LYS A 63 2.50 17.17 15.48
CA LYS A 63 1.90 17.93 14.38
C LYS A 63 0.86 17.07 13.64
N PRO A 64 -0.38 16.96 14.18
CA PRO A 64 -1.41 16.09 13.62
C PRO A 64 -1.80 16.47 12.18
N GLU A 65 -1.61 17.74 11.81
CA GLU A 65 -1.84 18.27 10.44
C GLU A 65 -1.05 17.54 9.35
N VAL A 66 0.11 16.93 9.69
CA VAL A 66 0.98 16.25 8.71
C VAL A 66 0.62 14.77 8.53
N LYS A 67 -0.31 14.25 9.34
CA LYS A 67 -0.69 12.83 9.34
C LYS A 67 -1.15 12.36 7.95
N GLU A 68 -1.94 13.19 7.27
CA GLU A 68 -2.48 12.88 5.96
C GLU A 68 -1.41 12.86 4.86
N ASP A 69 -0.50 13.83 4.86
CA ASP A 69 0.62 13.86 3.90
C ASP A 69 1.55 12.66 4.10
N MET A 70 1.83 12.29 5.36
CA MET A 70 2.64 11.10 5.67
C MET A 70 1.95 9.82 5.21
N CYS A 71 0.63 9.70 5.43
CA CYS A 71 -0.17 8.58 4.94
C CYS A 71 -0.06 8.46 3.41
N ARG A 72 -0.28 9.57 2.68
CA ARG A 72 -0.19 9.63 1.22
C ARG A 72 1.18 9.18 0.69
N VAL A 73 2.27 9.65 1.32
CA VAL A 73 3.63 9.28 0.92
C VAL A 73 3.89 7.79 1.15
N LEU A 74 3.50 7.26 2.31
CA LEU A 74 3.74 5.85 2.64
C LEU A 74 2.92 4.92 1.75
N LEU A 75 1.66 5.24 1.48
CA LEU A 75 0.83 4.48 0.55
C LEU A 75 1.41 4.50 -0.87
N GLY A 76 1.80 5.68 -1.37
CA GLY A 76 2.45 5.78 -2.68
C GLY A 76 3.77 5.00 -2.77
N LEU A 77 4.51 4.84 -1.67
CA LEU A 77 5.70 3.98 -1.64
C LEU A 77 5.36 2.49 -1.68
N VAL A 78 4.29 2.07 -0.98
CA VAL A 78 3.82 0.68 -1.01
C VAL A 78 3.31 0.32 -2.40
N GLU A 79 2.53 1.19 -3.03
CA GLU A 79 2.04 1.03 -4.40
C GLU A 79 3.18 0.93 -5.41
N LYS A 80 4.14 1.86 -5.40
CA LYS A 80 5.32 1.81 -6.27
C LYS A 80 6.13 0.53 -6.07
N LYS A 81 6.21 0.02 -4.84
CA LYS A 81 6.90 -1.24 -4.56
C LYS A 81 6.12 -2.44 -5.11
N ALA A 82 4.79 -2.43 -5.02
CA ALA A 82 3.94 -3.46 -5.61
C ALA A 82 4.03 -3.44 -7.14
N GLU A 83 3.97 -2.25 -7.76
CA GLU A 83 4.14 -2.06 -9.20
C GLU A 83 5.51 -2.54 -9.67
N SER A 84 6.60 -2.14 -9.00
CA SER A 84 7.95 -2.61 -9.32
C SER A 84 8.11 -4.13 -9.21
N LYS A 85 7.43 -4.77 -8.25
CA LYS A 85 7.39 -6.24 -8.15
C LYS A 85 6.61 -6.86 -9.30
N ARG A 86 5.46 -6.29 -9.66
CA ARG A 86 4.63 -6.75 -10.78
C ARG A 86 5.40 -6.69 -12.11
N GLU A 87 6.13 -5.60 -12.33
CA GLU A 87 6.96 -5.38 -13.52
C GLU A 87 8.24 -6.23 -13.53
N SER A 88 8.65 -6.76 -12.38
CA SER A 88 9.85 -7.60 -12.29
C SER A 88 9.71 -8.84 -13.16
N ILE A 89 10.85 -9.41 -13.56
CA ILE A 89 10.88 -10.65 -14.37
C ILE A 89 10.10 -11.78 -13.69
N GLU A 90 10.16 -11.85 -12.36
CA GLU A 90 9.45 -12.85 -11.57
C GLU A 90 7.93 -12.58 -11.54
N GLY A 91 7.53 -11.32 -11.37
CA GLY A 91 6.12 -10.92 -11.46
C GLY A 91 5.52 -11.24 -12.84
N GLN A 92 6.27 -10.98 -13.91
CA GLN A 92 5.86 -11.35 -15.28
C GLN A 92 5.74 -12.87 -15.47
N ILE A 93 6.62 -13.67 -14.85
CA ILE A 93 6.51 -15.14 -14.89
C ILE A 93 5.25 -15.60 -14.15
N ILE A 94 4.95 -15.05 -12.98
CA ILE A 94 3.76 -15.41 -12.21
C ILE A 94 2.49 -15.00 -12.96
N ALA A 95 2.46 -13.81 -13.56
CA ALA A 95 1.35 -13.38 -14.40
C ALA A 95 1.14 -14.30 -15.62
N ALA A 96 2.22 -14.75 -16.26
CA ALA A 96 2.15 -15.72 -17.34
C ALA A 96 1.66 -17.11 -16.88
N ILE A 97 2.07 -17.56 -15.68
CA ILE A 97 1.53 -18.78 -15.09
C ILE A 97 0.03 -18.64 -14.84
N ASP A 98 -0.40 -17.53 -14.26
CA ASP A 98 -1.82 -17.25 -13.99
C ASP A 98 -2.67 -17.20 -15.26
N CYS A 99 -2.14 -16.65 -16.34
CA CYS A 99 -2.80 -16.59 -17.66
C CYS A 99 -2.99 -17.99 -18.28
N VAL A 100 -2.02 -18.89 -18.09
CA VAL A 100 -2.03 -20.25 -18.66
C VAL A 100 -2.71 -21.25 -17.73
N ALA A 101 -2.82 -20.96 -16.44
CA ALA A 101 -3.33 -21.89 -15.45
C ALA A 101 -4.86 -21.95 -15.46
N GLU A 102 -5.41 -23.04 -15.99
CA GLU A 102 -6.84 -23.35 -15.96
C GLU A 102 -7.16 -24.33 -14.81
N PHE A 103 -7.56 -23.79 -13.65
CA PHE A 103 -7.97 -24.61 -12.51
C PHE A 103 -9.45 -24.99 -12.60
N GLU A 104 -9.74 -26.21 -13.07
CA GLU A 104 -11.12 -26.75 -13.09
C GLU A 104 -11.60 -27.21 -11.70
N SER A 105 -10.69 -27.55 -10.78
CA SER A 105 -11.02 -28.01 -9.41
C SER A 105 -9.85 -27.82 -8.43
N VAL A 106 -10.09 -28.05 -7.13
CA VAL A 106 -9.07 -27.99 -6.08
C VAL A 106 -8.00 -29.05 -6.33
N GLY A 107 -6.80 -28.65 -6.76
CA GLY A 107 -5.74 -29.58 -7.08
C GLY A 107 -4.46 -28.93 -7.60
N GLN A 108 -3.55 -29.78 -8.08
CA GLN A 108 -2.34 -29.39 -8.80
C GLN A 108 -2.61 -29.39 -10.30
N ILE A 109 -2.17 -28.34 -10.98
CA ILE A 109 -2.16 -28.26 -12.43
C ILE A 109 -0.76 -28.55 -12.98
N ILE A 110 -0.71 -29.20 -14.14
CA ILE A 110 0.52 -29.50 -14.86
C ILE A 110 0.59 -28.57 -16.08
N ILE A 111 1.54 -27.64 -16.06
CA ILE A 111 1.70 -26.65 -17.13
C ILE A 111 2.99 -26.93 -17.90
N PRO A 112 2.94 -27.09 -19.23
CA PRO A 112 4.15 -27.16 -20.04
C PRO A 112 4.97 -25.87 -19.92
N THR A 113 6.25 -25.95 -19.54
CA THR A 113 7.13 -24.77 -19.40
C THR A 113 7.26 -23.99 -20.72
N GLY A 114 7.03 -24.64 -21.86
CA GLY A 114 7.00 -24.00 -23.17
C GLY A 114 5.83 -23.03 -23.37
N GLU A 115 4.69 -23.24 -22.72
CA GLU A 115 3.53 -22.33 -22.79
C GLU A 115 3.77 -21.07 -21.96
N ILE A 116 4.26 -21.24 -20.73
CA ILE A 116 4.72 -20.13 -19.88
C ILE A 116 5.78 -19.31 -20.63
N LEU A 117 6.74 -19.97 -21.30
CA LEU A 117 7.78 -19.28 -22.05
C LEU A 117 7.24 -18.47 -23.24
N LYS A 118 6.22 -19.01 -23.93
CA LYS A 118 5.55 -18.29 -25.02
C LYS A 118 4.88 -17.03 -24.48
N GLU A 119 4.14 -17.16 -23.39
CA GLU A 119 3.42 -16.04 -22.77
C GLU A 119 4.38 -14.96 -22.26
N VAL A 120 5.44 -15.33 -21.54
CA VAL A 120 6.48 -14.39 -21.06
C VAL A 120 7.19 -13.65 -22.20
N ASN A 121 7.25 -14.24 -23.40
CA ASN A 121 7.92 -13.69 -24.57
C ASN A 121 6.99 -13.05 -25.61
N PHE A 122 5.67 -13.06 -25.40
CA PHE A 122 4.67 -12.69 -26.40
C PHE A 122 4.92 -11.32 -27.04
N ASP A 123 5.25 -10.30 -26.23
CA ASP A 123 5.50 -8.92 -26.68
C ASP A 123 6.98 -8.50 -26.61
N LYS A 124 7.90 -9.46 -26.57
CA LYS A 124 9.35 -9.18 -26.45
C LYS A 124 10.05 -9.31 -27.80
N SER A 125 10.82 -8.29 -28.17
CA SER A 125 11.71 -8.39 -29.34
C SER A 125 12.74 -9.52 -29.14
N ASP A 126 13.24 -10.08 -30.24
CA ASP A 126 14.12 -11.27 -30.21
C ASP A 126 15.35 -11.11 -29.29
N ARG A 127 15.86 -9.89 -29.14
CA ARG A 127 16.98 -9.57 -28.25
C ARG A 127 16.64 -9.63 -26.76
N TYR A 128 15.37 -9.46 -26.39
CA TYR A 128 14.90 -9.48 -25.01
C TYR A 128 14.13 -10.75 -24.63
N LYS A 129 13.95 -11.69 -25.57
CA LYS A 129 13.32 -12.97 -25.28
C LYS A 129 14.09 -13.75 -24.21
N MET A 130 13.35 -14.28 -23.26
CA MET A 130 13.86 -15.19 -22.25
C MET A 130 14.16 -16.54 -22.89
N SER A 131 15.30 -17.14 -22.54
CA SER A 131 15.61 -18.52 -22.93
C SER A 131 14.95 -19.53 -21.98
N PRO A 132 14.67 -20.77 -22.44
CA PRO A 132 14.12 -21.82 -21.58
C PRO A 132 14.96 -22.06 -20.30
N GLN A 133 16.29 -22.00 -20.42
CA GLN A 133 17.20 -22.22 -19.28
C GLN A 133 17.09 -21.08 -18.24
N LYS A 134 16.90 -19.84 -18.70
CA LYS A 134 16.72 -18.68 -17.81
C LYS A 134 15.38 -18.78 -17.08
N LEU A 135 14.32 -19.22 -17.77
CA LEU A 135 13.02 -19.47 -17.17
C LEU A 135 13.10 -20.55 -16.07
N GLY A 136 13.71 -21.70 -16.37
CA GLY A 136 13.86 -22.78 -15.39
C GLY A 136 14.58 -22.34 -14.10
N LYS A 137 15.67 -21.57 -14.22
CA LYS A 137 16.37 -21.00 -13.05
C LYS A 137 15.48 -20.05 -12.23
N ARG A 138 14.60 -19.29 -12.88
CA ARG A 138 13.69 -18.36 -12.21
C ARG A 138 12.52 -19.06 -11.53
N LEU A 139 11.96 -20.09 -12.16
CA LEU A 139 10.95 -20.95 -11.53
C LEU A 139 11.52 -21.59 -10.26
N GLN A 140 12.75 -22.11 -10.32
CA GLN A 140 13.40 -22.68 -9.15
C GLN A 140 13.65 -21.64 -8.04
N SER A 141 14.03 -20.40 -8.38
CA SER A 141 14.20 -19.34 -7.37
C SER A 141 12.89 -18.88 -6.74
N LEU A 142 11.75 -19.11 -7.41
CA LEU A 142 10.41 -18.89 -6.87
C LEU A 142 9.94 -20.05 -5.98
N GLY A 143 10.74 -21.11 -5.82
CA GLY A 143 10.34 -22.32 -5.09
C GLY A 143 9.43 -23.26 -5.88
N LEU A 144 9.23 -22.99 -7.18
CA LEU A 144 8.39 -23.80 -8.05
C LEU A 144 9.18 -24.98 -8.63
N ASN A 145 8.66 -26.19 -8.46
CA ASN A 145 9.31 -27.40 -8.93
C ASN A 145 8.95 -27.70 -10.39
N THR A 146 9.97 -28.07 -11.17
CA THR A 146 9.78 -28.52 -12.55
C THR A 146 10.32 -29.93 -12.72
N GLU A 147 9.62 -30.75 -13.51
CA GLU A 147 10.02 -32.11 -13.83
C GLU A 147 10.15 -32.29 -15.34
N ILE A 148 10.99 -33.21 -15.78
CA ILE A 148 11.11 -33.59 -17.18
C ILE A 148 10.29 -34.86 -17.39
N SER A 149 9.19 -34.76 -18.13
CA SER A 149 8.34 -35.89 -18.50
C SER A 149 8.14 -35.94 -20.01
N GLY A 150 8.51 -37.08 -20.61
CA GLY A 150 8.44 -37.27 -22.06
C GLY A 150 9.35 -36.34 -22.87
N GLY A 151 10.48 -35.91 -22.30
CA GLY A 151 11.42 -34.99 -22.95
C GLY A 151 11.04 -33.51 -22.87
N TYR A 152 9.92 -33.17 -22.23
CA TYR A 152 9.47 -31.79 -22.02
C TYR A 152 9.51 -31.44 -20.53
N SER A 153 9.88 -30.20 -20.22
CA SER A 153 9.80 -29.65 -18.87
C SER A 153 8.36 -29.24 -18.56
N ARG A 154 7.85 -29.67 -17.41
CA ARG A 154 6.52 -29.37 -16.88
C ARG A 154 6.62 -28.77 -15.49
N LEU A 155 5.78 -27.78 -15.22
CA LEU A 155 5.60 -27.14 -13.91
C LEU A 155 4.40 -27.78 -13.21
N TYR A 156 4.56 -28.13 -11.94
CA TYR A 156 3.45 -28.50 -11.06
C TYR A 156 3.22 -27.35 -10.10
N VAL A 157 2.00 -26.82 -10.07
CA VAL A 157 1.64 -25.72 -9.18
C VAL A 157 0.24 -25.98 -8.61
N SER A 158 0.10 -25.80 -7.30
CA SER A 158 -1.21 -25.80 -6.65
C SER A 158 -1.85 -24.40 -6.68
N GLN A 159 -3.18 -24.34 -6.58
CA GLN A 159 -3.89 -23.08 -6.50
C GLN A 159 -3.41 -22.21 -5.33
N ASP A 160 -3.14 -22.82 -4.17
CA ASP A 160 -2.70 -22.12 -2.97
C ASP A 160 -1.31 -21.49 -3.14
N GLU A 161 -0.36 -22.25 -3.73
CA GLU A 161 0.98 -21.74 -4.05
C GLU A 161 0.90 -20.57 -5.04
N LEU A 162 0.05 -20.68 -6.08
CA LEU A 162 -0.12 -19.61 -7.04
C LEU A 162 -0.75 -18.37 -6.40
N ASN A 163 -1.78 -18.53 -5.56
CA ASN A 163 -2.43 -17.44 -4.85
C ASN A 163 -1.45 -16.70 -3.93
N LEU A 164 -0.61 -17.44 -3.19
CA LEU A 164 0.43 -16.86 -2.35
C LEU A 164 1.45 -16.05 -3.17
N LEU A 165 1.87 -16.57 -4.32
CA LEU A 165 2.76 -15.87 -5.23
C LEU A 165 2.08 -14.62 -5.83
N LYS A 166 0.80 -14.71 -6.21
CA LYS A 166 0.03 -13.56 -6.69
C LYS A 166 -0.08 -12.47 -5.62
N GLU A 167 -0.32 -12.83 -4.36
CA GLU A 167 -0.33 -11.89 -3.24
C GLU A 167 1.04 -11.21 -3.08
N GLN A 168 2.12 -11.99 -3.05
CA GLN A 168 3.48 -11.50 -2.82
C GLN A 168 3.94 -10.49 -3.89
N TYR A 169 3.50 -10.68 -5.14
CA TYR A 169 3.85 -9.85 -6.30
C TYR A 169 2.77 -8.82 -6.67
N GLY A 170 1.68 -8.73 -5.90
CA GLY A 170 0.63 -7.73 -6.12
C GLY A 170 -0.19 -7.96 -7.40
N LEU A 171 -0.44 -9.22 -7.73
CA LEU A 171 -1.27 -9.68 -8.86
C LEU A 171 -2.66 -10.13 -8.43
N LEU A 172 -2.93 -10.27 -7.14
CA LEU A 172 -4.31 -10.37 -6.67
C LEU A 172 -4.94 -8.99 -6.78
N GLU A 173 -6.00 -8.91 -7.59
CA GLU A 173 -6.97 -7.84 -7.41
C GLU A 173 -7.55 -8.02 -6.01
N CYS A 174 -7.48 -6.99 -5.17
CA CYS A 174 -8.26 -6.96 -3.93
C CYS A 174 -9.72 -6.98 -4.35
N THR A 175 -10.30 -8.17 -4.51
CA THR A 175 -11.74 -8.34 -4.42
C THR A 175 -12.07 -8.09 -2.97
N GLU A 176 -12.25 -6.81 -2.64
CA GLU A 176 -12.80 -6.41 -1.36
C GLU A 176 -14.06 -7.24 -1.13
N SER A 177 -14.03 -7.98 -0.02
CA SER A 177 -15.09 -8.83 0.45
C SER A 177 -16.36 -8.00 0.67
N ALA A 178 -17.18 -7.89 -0.36
CA ALA A 178 -18.61 -7.59 -0.26
C ALA A 178 -19.36 -8.83 0.28
N ALA A 179 -18.89 -9.37 1.40
CA ALA A 179 -19.59 -10.40 2.17
C ALA A 179 -19.66 -9.92 3.62
N ASP A 180 -20.29 -8.76 3.80
CA ASP A 180 -20.77 -8.28 5.08
C ASP A 180 -22.27 -8.65 5.17
N ASN A 181 -22.57 -9.47 6.18
CA ASN A 181 -23.84 -9.61 6.89
C ASN A 181 -25.06 -10.14 6.12
N ASP A 182 -25.13 -11.48 6.00
CA ASP A 182 -26.42 -12.17 6.06
C ASP A 182 -26.91 -12.09 7.53
N VAL A 183 -27.60 -11.00 7.83
CA VAL A 183 -28.36 -10.83 9.07
C VAL A 183 -29.48 -11.87 9.03
N ASN A 184 -29.47 -12.78 10.01
CA ASN A 184 -30.60 -13.65 10.31
C ASN A 184 -31.86 -12.79 10.49
N ASP A 185 -32.78 -12.87 9.53
CA ASP A 185 -34.12 -12.30 9.61
C ASP A 185 -35.11 -13.47 9.69
N ASP A 186 -35.22 -14.08 10.87
CA ASP A 186 -36.28 -15.01 11.23
C ASP A 186 -36.28 -15.20 12.77
N ASP A 187 -36.93 -14.27 13.48
CA ASP A 187 -37.84 -14.57 14.61
C ASP A 187 -38.37 -13.27 15.24
N LEU A 188 -39.43 -12.74 14.64
CA LEU A 188 -40.34 -11.76 15.23
C LEU A 188 -41.29 -12.48 16.19
N HIS A 189 -41.04 -12.39 17.49
CA HIS A 189 -42.09 -12.60 18.50
C HIS A 189 -42.59 -11.26 19.04
N GLU A 190 -43.87 -11.04 18.79
CA GLU A 190 -44.77 -10.06 19.40
C GLU A 190 -44.52 -9.92 20.91
N ILE A 191 -44.25 -8.70 21.38
CA ILE A 191 -44.81 -8.24 22.65
C ILE A 191 -45.32 -6.80 22.48
N GLU A 192 -46.59 -6.69 22.80
CA GLU A 192 -47.51 -5.56 22.70
C GLU A 192 -47.14 -4.37 23.61
N ASP A 193 -47.60 -3.20 23.16
CA ASP A 193 -48.21 -2.12 23.94
C ASP A 193 -47.66 -1.77 25.33
N THR A 194 -47.03 -0.59 25.47
CA THR A 194 -47.40 0.34 26.56
C THR A 194 -46.95 1.80 26.35
N ASN A 195 -47.92 2.71 26.51
CA ASN A 195 -47.86 4.13 26.90
C ASN A 195 -47.18 5.15 25.96
N MET A 196 -47.89 6.05 25.27
CA MET A 196 -48.88 7.07 25.70
C MET A 196 -48.30 8.25 26.50
N ARG A 197 -48.42 9.46 25.89
CA ARG A 197 -48.55 10.82 26.49
C ARG A 197 -47.27 11.48 27.06
N VAL A 198 -47.02 12.80 26.98
CA VAL A 198 -47.66 13.97 26.35
C VAL A 198 -46.74 15.19 26.58
N VAL A 199 -46.75 16.17 25.65
CA VAL A 199 -46.33 17.62 25.76
C VAL A 199 -44.92 17.95 26.31
N GLU A 200 -44.26 19.07 26.01
CA GLU A 200 -44.68 20.39 25.54
C GLU A 200 -43.49 21.15 24.92
N SER A 201 -43.84 22.11 24.09
CA SER A 201 -43.05 23.19 23.48
C SER A 201 -42.09 23.92 24.41
N VAL A 202 -40.93 24.40 23.91
CA VAL A 202 -40.42 25.77 24.16
C VAL A 202 -39.52 26.21 22.99
N GLU A 203 -39.82 27.42 22.51
CA GLU A 203 -39.16 28.24 21.50
C GLU A 203 -37.76 28.74 21.94
N SER A 204 -36.93 29.19 20.98
CA SER A 204 -36.01 30.35 21.06
C SER A 204 -34.83 30.14 20.11
N VAL A 205 -34.89 30.66 18.88
CA VAL A 205 -34.31 31.97 18.47
C VAL A 205 -32.80 32.06 18.67
N GLY A 206 -32.07 32.13 17.55
CA GLY A 206 -30.62 32.32 17.51
C GLY A 206 -30.09 32.55 16.11
N THR A 207 -30.60 33.57 15.41
CA THR A 207 -30.04 34.11 14.16
C THR A 207 -28.69 34.77 14.43
N ILE A 208 -27.62 34.36 13.73
CA ILE A 208 -26.32 35.08 13.70
C ILE A 208 -25.82 35.15 12.24
N PRO A 209 -25.20 36.28 11.82
CA PRO A 209 -25.37 36.80 10.47
C PRO A 209 -24.32 36.36 9.45
N THR A 210 -24.73 36.48 8.19
CA THR A 210 -23.95 36.42 6.97
C THR A 210 -22.83 37.47 6.95
N ASN A 211 -21.57 37.01 6.89
CA ASN A 211 -20.45 37.87 6.53
C ASN A 211 -20.17 37.77 5.02
N LYS A 212 -20.49 38.85 4.31
CA LYS A 212 -20.02 39.15 2.95
C LYS A 212 -18.52 39.43 3.03
N ILE A 213 -17.69 38.58 2.44
CA ILE A 213 -16.30 38.95 2.11
C ILE A 213 -16.27 39.32 0.63
N SER A 214 -16.15 40.63 0.43
CA SER A 214 -15.91 41.29 -0.83
C SER A 214 -14.44 41.15 -1.22
N GLY A 215 -14.19 40.72 -2.46
CA GLY A 215 -13.13 41.21 -3.35
C GLY A 215 -11.69 41.24 -2.84
N CYS A 216 -10.86 40.34 -3.38
CA CYS A 216 -9.47 40.66 -3.67
C CYS A 216 -9.07 40.00 -4.98
N GLY A 217 -8.91 40.84 -6.02
CA GLY A 217 -8.31 40.44 -7.28
C GLY A 217 -6.82 40.24 -7.07
N LEU A 218 -6.31 39.07 -7.44
CA LEU A 218 -4.89 38.83 -7.62
C LEU A 218 -4.60 38.94 -9.12
N GLN A 219 -3.88 40.00 -9.46
CA GLN A 219 -3.24 40.17 -10.75
C GLN A 219 -2.09 39.17 -10.84
N ILE A 220 -2.10 38.38 -11.91
CA ILE A 220 -0.99 37.52 -12.31
C ILE A 220 -0.05 38.43 -13.10
N GLU A 221 1.12 38.73 -12.53
CA GLU A 221 2.23 39.32 -13.27
C GLU A 221 3.14 38.19 -13.75
N ASP A 222 3.10 37.96 -15.06
CA ASP A 222 4.03 37.10 -15.78
C ASP A 222 5.41 37.79 -15.80
N ASN A 223 6.38 37.20 -15.11
CA ASN A 223 7.77 37.64 -15.14
C ASN A 223 8.62 36.54 -15.79
N GLU A 224 8.54 36.45 -17.12
CA GLU A 224 9.54 35.75 -17.94
C GLU A 224 10.80 36.60 -18.02
N THR A 225 11.82 36.25 -17.22
CA THR A 225 13.17 36.79 -17.40
C THR A 225 14.07 35.73 -18.00
N ASN A 226 14.46 36.00 -19.25
CA ASN A 226 15.48 35.34 -20.03
C ASN A 226 16.77 35.14 -19.23
N PHE A 227 17.24 33.91 -19.15
CA PHE A 227 18.54 33.57 -18.58
C PHE A 227 19.30 32.62 -19.53
N TRP A 228 19.85 33.20 -20.59
CA TRP A 228 20.95 32.64 -21.38
C TRP A 228 21.79 33.80 -21.92
N ASP A 229 22.87 34.11 -21.20
CA ASP A 229 24.12 34.67 -21.72
C ASP A 229 25.26 34.17 -20.82
#